data_AF-X1GQT9-F1
#
_entry.id   AF-X1GQT9-F1
#
_cell.length_a   1.000
_cell.length_b   1.000
_cell.length_c   1.000
_cell.angle_alpha   90.00
_cell.angle_beta   90.00
_cell.angle_gamma   90.00
#
_symmetry.space_group_name_H-M   'P 1'
#
loop_
_entity.id
_entity.type
_entity.pdbx_description
1 polymer ?
#
loop_
_entity_poly.entity_id
_entity_poly.type
_entity_poly.pdbx_seq_one_letter_code
_entity_poly.pdbx_strand_id
1 'polypeptide(L)'
;MDYVDMMEWRKFMVEALAEKMSWRYRTLKSNLAHDKLVMSHTVFHGITMGFSLFGCDDYKLSKDLDLFGLSLFPKWSNSSALDVCCDIDVTRSTARGKVCIDLELQGGPSHSSPSGFSRSKAPQRNDYRTWNFINVSFGVKGILYWHYRAEMIGPEAPGFGLVNRDGSPTDRSDETSKLCRFFNEYAELFNNFELPKNRSAILVNKDSYYLNFASEGNELYSTYSVKGMYRFLL
;
A
#
# COMPACT_ATOMS: atom_id res chain seq x y z
N MET A 1 -26.35 -16.84 11.75
CA MET A 1 -25.08 -16.29 12.25
C MET A 1 -25.43 -15.00 12.94
N ASP A 2 -25.26 -14.92 14.25
CA ASP A 2 -25.45 -13.66 14.96
C ASP A 2 -24.23 -12.73 14.77
N TYR A 3 -24.26 -11.54 15.36
CA TYR A 3 -23.16 -10.58 15.19
C TYR A 3 -21.86 -11.06 15.85
N VAL A 4 -21.94 -11.83 16.94
CA VAL A 4 -20.78 -12.37 17.64
C VAL A 4 -20.11 -13.44 16.79
N ASP A 5 -20.89 -14.38 16.25
CA ASP A 5 -20.41 -15.38 15.30
C ASP A 5 -19.73 -14.72 14.10
N MET A 6 -20.31 -13.63 13.57
CA MET A 6 -19.73 -12.92 12.44
C MET A 6 -18.40 -12.25 12.80
N MET A 7 -18.31 -11.60 13.97
CA MET A 7 -17.07 -11.00 14.45
C MET A 7 -15.98 -12.06 14.65
N GLU A 8 -16.31 -13.19 15.29
CA GLU A 8 -15.36 -14.29 15.52
C GLU A 8 -14.94 -14.95 14.20
N TRP A 9 -15.84 -15.08 13.23
CA TRP A 9 -15.49 -15.56 11.89
C TRP A 9 -14.52 -14.60 11.18
N ARG A 10 -14.72 -13.29 11.29
CA ARG A 10 -13.79 -12.30 10.73
C ARG A 10 -12.42 -12.34 11.41
N LYS A 11 -12.38 -12.48 12.74
CA LYS A 11 -11.14 -12.69 13.50
C LYS A 11 -10.41 -13.93 13.04
N PHE A 12 -11.11 -15.07 12.92
CA PHE A 12 -10.53 -16.31 12.43
C PHE A 12 -9.88 -16.15 11.06
N MET A 13 -10.55 -15.50 10.09
CA MET A 13 -9.99 -15.29 8.76
C MET A 13 -8.70 -14.46 8.78
N VAL A 14 -8.65 -13.45 9.64
CA VAL A 14 -7.44 -12.61 9.84
C VAL A 14 -6.29 -13.43 10.42
N GLU A 15 -6.55 -14.21 11.47
CA GLU A 15 -5.53 -15.08 12.07
C GLU A 15 -5.04 -16.13 11.06
N ALA A 16 -5.96 -16.72 10.30
CA ALA A 16 -5.62 -17.72 9.29
C ALA A 16 -4.75 -17.12 8.17
N LEU A 17 -5.00 -15.88 7.75
CA LEU A 17 -4.15 -15.19 6.78
C LEU A 17 -2.77 -14.85 7.37
N ALA A 18 -2.72 -14.37 8.61
CA ALA A 18 -1.48 -14.08 9.32
C ALA A 18 -0.61 -15.33 9.48
N GLU A 19 -1.19 -16.46 9.90
CA GLU A 19 -0.45 -17.72 10.06
C GLU A 19 0.09 -18.22 8.71
N LYS A 20 -0.66 -18.04 7.61
CA LYS A 20 -0.15 -18.35 6.26
C LYS A 20 1.04 -17.48 5.90
N MET A 21 1.03 -16.20 6.24
CA MET A 21 2.18 -15.30 6.03
C MET A 21 3.39 -15.75 6.86
N SER A 22 3.21 -16.02 8.15
CA SER A 22 4.24 -16.55 9.05
C SER A 22 4.83 -17.87 8.57
N TRP A 23 3.98 -18.77 8.05
CA TRP A 23 4.42 -20.03 7.46
C TRP A 23 5.27 -19.81 6.20
N ARG A 24 4.84 -18.92 5.29
CA ARG A 24 5.62 -18.56 4.09
C ARG A 24 6.98 -17.98 4.47
N TYR A 25 7.01 -17.05 5.42
CA TYR A 25 8.25 -16.45 5.90
C TYR A 25 9.20 -17.51 6.46
N ARG A 26 8.74 -18.35 7.40
CA ARG A 26 9.57 -19.43 8.00
C ARG A 26 10.09 -20.39 6.93
N THR A 27 9.26 -20.75 5.97
CA THR A 27 9.64 -21.63 4.85
C THR A 27 10.71 -20.99 3.97
N LEU A 28 10.59 -19.71 3.66
CA LEU A 28 11.62 -18.99 2.90
C LEU A 28 12.93 -18.90 3.70
N LYS A 29 12.88 -18.47 4.97
CA LYS A 29 14.10 -18.32 5.78
C LYS A 29 14.82 -19.62 6.09
N SER A 30 14.14 -20.77 6.06
CA SER A 30 14.79 -22.08 6.21
C SER A 30 15.48 -22.60 4.95
N ASN A 31 15.17 -22.02 3.77
CA ASN A 31 15.68 -22.49 2.48
C ASN A 31 16.52 -21.45 1.74
N LEU A 32 16.44 -20.16 2.10
CA LEU A 32 17.23 -19.09 1.52
C LEU A 32 18.57 -18.94 2.25
N ALA A 33 19.56 -18.38 1.54
CA ALA A 33 20.79 -17.91 2.16
C ALA A 33 20.48 -16.83 3.23
N HIS A 34 21.25 -16.81 4.31
CA HIS A 34 20.97 -15.95 5.48
C HIS A 34 20.97 -14.45 5.17
N ASP A 35 21.65 -14.03 4.10
CA ASP A 35 21.71 -12.64 3.65
C ASP A 35 20.45 -12.17 2.91
N LYS A 36 19.51 -13.08 2.59
CA LYS A 36 18.29 -12.74 1.87
C LYS A 36 17.20 -12.21 2.81
N LEU A 37 16.68 -11.05 2.43
CA LEU A 37 15.54 -10.39 3.08
C LEU A 37 14.23 -10.91 2.48
N VAL A 38 13.25 -11.15 3.34
CA VAL A 38 11.89 -11.52 2.94
C VAL A 38 10.96 -10.37 3.27
N MET A 39 10.18 -9.96 2.27
CA MET A 39 9.24 -8.86 2.40
C MET A 39 7.89 -9.20 1.79
N SER A 40 6.88 -8.43 2.19
CA SER A 40 5.56 -8.38 1.59
C SER A 40 5.11 -6.92 1.58
N HIS A 41 4.10 -6.64 0.79
CA HIS A 41 3.39 -5.37 0.78
C HIS A 41 1.88 -5.62 0.87
N THR A 42 1.12 -4.56 1.11
CA THR A 42 -0.35 -4.61 1.03
C THR A 42 -0.90 -3.54 0.10
N VAL A 43 -1.88 -3.95 -0.71
CA VAL A 43 -2.70 -3.02 -1.54
C VAL A 43 -3.86 -2.48 -0.71
N PHE A 44 -4.44 -3.34 0.13
CA PHE A 44 -5.53 -3.00 1.03
C PHE A 44 -4.97 -2.75 2.42
N HIS A 45 -4.81 -1.47 2.75
CA HIS A 45 -4.42 -1.01 4.07
C HIS A 45 -5.60 -1.22 5.04
N GLY A 46 -5.51 -2.19 5.95
CA GLY A 46 -6.66 -2.65 6.73
C GLY A 46 -7.34 -1.52 7.51
N ILE A 47 -6.55 -0.59 8.06
CA ILE A 47 -7.06 0.54 8.85
C ILE A 47 -7.83 1.54 7.98
N THR A 48 -7.37 1.84 6.77
CA THR A 48 -7.95 2.91 5.93
C THR A 48 -8.91 2.40 4.87
N MET A 49 -8.93 1.08 4.61
CA MET A 49 -9.73 0.46 3.55
C MET A 49 -10.69 -0.64 4.04
N GLY A 50 -10.51 -1.16 5.25
CA GLY A 50 -11.41 -2.17 5.82
C GLY A 50 -10.61 -3.41 6.24
N PHE A 51 -10.61 -3.67 7.53
CA PHE A 51 -9.82 -4.72 8.14
C PHE A 51 -10.53 -6.07 7.98
N SER A 52 -11.82 -6.10 8.33
CA SER A 52 -12.66 -7.29 8.45
C SER A 52 -13.13 -7.77 7.08
N LEU A 53 -13.40 -6.83 6.17
CA LEU A 53 -13.84 -7.11 4.81
C LEU A 53 -12.76 -7.90 4.06
N PHE A 54 -11.51 -7.42 4.09
CA PHE A 54 -10.38 -8.03 3.39
C PHE A 54 -9.64 -9.08 4.23
N GLY A 55 -9.93 -9.18 5.52
CA GLY A 55 -9.18 -10.03 6.45
C GLY A 55 -7.71 -9.61 6.60
N CYS A 56 -7.42 -8.32 6.36
CA CYS A 56 -6.08 -7.79 6.25
C CYS A 56 -5.69 -7.04 7.54
N ASP A 57 -4.89 -7.69 8.40
CA ASP A 57 -4.27 -7.06 9.57
C ASP A 57 -2.78 -6.80 9.30
N ASP A 58 -2.46 -5.61 8.82
CA ASP A 58 -1.08 -5.23 8.50
C ASP A 58 -0.10 -5.40 9.68
N TYR A 59 -0.56 -5.25 10.94
CA TYR A 59 0.29 -5.50 12.11
C TYR A 59 0.62 -6.99 12.28
N LYS A 60 -0.29 -7.88 11.93
CA LYS A 60 -0.02 -9.32 11.98
C LYS A 60 0.79 -9.76 10.75
N LEU A 61 0.43 -9.29 9.56
CA LEU A 61 1.09 -9.63 8.30
C LEU A 61 2.57 -9.20 8.27
N SER A 62 2.88 -8.04 8.85
CA SER A 62 4.25 -7.52 8.93
C SER A 62 5.10 -8.11 10.05
N LYS A 63 4.56 -9.01 10.88
CA LYS A 63 5.20 -9.45 12.14
C LYS A 63 6.57 -10.06 11.91
N ASP A 64 6.62 -11.06 11.05
CA ASP A 64 7.83 -11.87 10.92
C ASP A 64 8.74 -11.38 9.79
N LEU A 65 8.26 -10.51 8.90
CA LEU A 65 8.99 -10.07 7.71
C LEU A 65 10.22 -9.23 8.04
N ASP A 66 11.23 -9.24 7.17
CA ASP A 66 12.43 -8.40 7.31
C ASP A 66 12.15 -6.94 6.89
N LEU A 67 11.34 -6.77 5.84
CA LEU A 67 10.87 -5.47 5.31
C LEU A 67 9.36 -5.52 5.10
N PHE A 68 8.69 -4.37 5.14
CA PHE A 68 7.25 -4.31 4.90
C PHE A 68 6.87 -3.10 4.05
N GLY A 69 6.08 -3.32 3.01
CA GLY A 69 5.76 -2.31 2.03
C GLY A 69 4.28 -2.07 1.83
N LEU A 70 3.99 -1.26 0.81
CA LEU A 70 2.65 -0.94 0.37
C LEU A 70 2.57 -0.88 -1.16
N SER A 71 1.35 -0.79 -1.64
CA SER A 71 1.01 -0.46 -3.02
C SER A 71 0.17 0.80 -3.06
N LEU A 72 0.52 1.74 -3.93
CA LEU A 72 -0.18 3.02 -4.05
C LEU A 72 -0.71 3.21 -5.47
N PHE A 73 -2.04 3.26 -5.60
CA PHE A 73 -2.72 3.47 -6.89
C PHE A 73 -3.62 4.71 -6.95
N PRO A 74 -3.11 5.94 -6.76
CA PRO A 74 -3.95 7.08 -6.38
C PRO A 74 -4.97 7.51 -7.45
N LYS A 75 -4.65 7.42 -8.75
CA LYS A 75 -5.63 7.74 -9.80
C LYS A 75 -6.65 6.62 -10.00
N TRP A 76 -6.25 5.37 -9.75
CA TRP A 76 -7.15 4.22 -9.87
C TRP A 76 -8.15 4.16 -8.71
N SER A 77 -7.68 4.37 -7.47
CA SER A 77 -8.52 4.41 -6.26
C SER A 77 -9.20 5.76 -6.03
N ASN A 78 -8.94 6.77 -6.87
CA ASN A 78 -9.38 8.15 -6.69
C ASN A 78 -8.96 8.74 -5.31
N SER A 79 -7.76 8.37 -4.84
CA SER A 79 -7.18 8.86 -3.60
C SER A 79 -6.63 10.28 -3.77
N SER A 80 -6.87 11.13 -2.76
CA SER A 80 -6.19 12.42 -2.63
C SER A 80 -4.74 12.22 -2.18
N ALA A 81 -3.91 13.26 -2.28
CA ALA A 81 -2.56 13.23 -1.72
C ALA A 81 -2.55 12.92 -0.22
N LEU A 82 -3.56 13.41 0.50
CA LEU A 82 -3.71 13.17 1.94
C LEU A 82 -4.07 11.72 2.27
N ASP A 83 -4.87 11.08 1.43
CA ASP A 83 -5.17 9.64 1.59
C ASP A 83 -3.89 8.81 1.37
N VAL A 84 -3.05 9.19 0.39
CA VAL A 84 -1.74 8.57 0.16
C VAL A 84 -0.81 8.73 1.37
N CYS A 85 -0.72 9.92 1.95
CA CYS A 85 0.05 10.15 3.18
C CYS A 85 -0.44 9.26 4.33
N CYS A 86 -1.76 9.15 4.50
CA CYS A 86 -2.38 8.33 5.54
C CYS A 86 -2.02 6.85 5.38
N ASP A 87 -2.10 6.32 4.15
CA ASP A 87 -1.76 4.94 3.83
C ASP A 87 -0.27 4.63 4.11
N ILE A 88 0.63 5.57 3.81
CA ILE A 88 2.07 5.44 4.16
C ILE A 88 2.27 5.43 5.67
N ASP A 89 1.64 6.34 6.42
CA ASP A 89 1.77 6.37 7.89
C ASP A 89 1.21 5.11 8.55
N VAL A 90 0.10 4.55 8.03
CA VAL A 90 -0.44 3.25 8.47
C VAL A 90 0.57 2.13 8.20
N THR A 91 1.15 2.08 7.00
CA THR A 91 2.16 1.07 6.65
C THR A 91 3.39 1.17 7.54
N ARG A 92 3.88 2.38 7.78
CA ARG A 92 5.06 2.62 8.62
C ARG A 92 4.80 2.27 10.08
N SER A 93 3.59 2.56 10.57
CA SER A 93 3.16 2.17 11.93
C SER A 93 3.10 0.65 12.09
N THR A 94 2.57 -0.06 11.08
CA THR A 94 2.43 -1.52 11.11
C THR A 94 3.78 -2.23 10.92
N ALA A 95 4.68 -1.66 10.12
CA ALA A 95 6.05 -2.12 9.91
C ALA A 95 6.88 -2.18 11.20
N ARG A 96 6.56 -1.38 12.23
CA ARG A 96 7.25 -1.33 13.54
C ARG A 96 8.75 -1.06 13.43
N GLY A 97 9.10 0.00 12.69
CA GLY A 97 10.49 0.43 12.53
C GLY A 97 11.28 -0.35 11.48
N LYS A 98 10.67 -1.33 10.80
CA LYS A 98 11.26 -1.95 9.62
C LYS A 98 11.30 -0.96 8.46
N VAL A 99 12.22 -1.20 7.52
CA VAL A 99 12.31 -0.43 6.28
C VAL A 99 11.03 -0.62 5.47
N CYS A 100 10.46 0.50 5.01
CA CYS A 100 9.31 0.52 4.14
C CYS A 100 9.68 0.79 2.68
N ILE A 101 9.01 0.09 1.76
CA ILE A 101 9.19 0.19 0.31
C ILE A 101 7.81 0.25 -0.33
N ASP A 102 7.57 1.21 -1.21
CA ASP A 102 6.42 1.22 -2.11
C ASP A 102 6.74 0.29 -3.27
N LEU A 103 6.13 -0.88 -3.30
CA LEU A 103 6.41 -1.90 -4.31
C LEU A 103 5.60 -1.72 -5.59
N GLU A 104 4.50 -0.98 -5.51
CA GLU A 104 3.55 -0.87 -6.61
C GLU A 104 2.97 0.54 -6.66
N LEU A 105 3.82 1.51 -6.96
CA LEU A 105 3.36 2.85 -7.32
C LEU A 105 2.75 2.81 -8.72
N GLN A 106 1.54 3.36 -8.87
CA GLN A 106 0.83 3.39 -10.15
C GLN A 106 1.67 3.94 -11.30
N GLY A 107 1.97 3.07 -12.27
CA GLY A 107 2.74 3.41 -13.46
C GLY A 107 1.90 3.99 -14.60
N GLY A 108 0.59 3.77 -14.65
CA GLY A 108 -0.24 4.20 -15.76
C GLY A 108 -1.74 4.11 -15.48
N PRO A 109 -2.61 4.52 -16.42
CA PRO A 109 -4.05 4.31 -16.29
C PRO A 109 -4.38 2.82 -16.29
N SER A 110 -5.44 2.42 -15.59
CA SER A 110 -5.97 1.05 -15.62
C SER A 110 -7.49 1.07 -15.72
N HIS A 111 -8.12 -0.08 -15.96
CA HIS A 111 -9.57 -0.17 -15.90
C HIS A 111 -10.06 0.14 -14.48
N SER A 112 -11.09 0.96 -14.35
CA SER A 112 -11.64 1.37 -13.04
C SER A 112 -12.48 0.29 -12.36
N SER A 113 -12.69 -0.86 -13.01
CA SER A 113 -13.33 -2.04 -12.42
C SER A 113 -12.76 -3.30 -13.11
N PRO A 114 -12.59 -4.43 -12.39
CA PRO A 114 -12.25 -5.74 -12.98
C PRO A 114 -13.21 -6.19 -14.10
N SER A 115 -14.40 -5.60 -14.18
CA SER A 115 -15.45 -5.91 -15.15
C SER A 115 -15.85 -4.73 -16.06
N GLY A 116 -15.16 -3.59 -15.96
CA GLY A 116 -15.63 -2.33 -16.55
C GLY A 116 -14.94 -1.92 -17.87
N PHE A 117 -15.68 -1.22 -18.73
CA PHE A 117 -15.14 -0.52 -19.91
C PHE A 117 -14.54 0.86 -19.59
N SER A 118 -14.61 1.31 -18.33
CA SER A 118 -14.10 2.61 -17.89
C SER A 118 -12.61 2.51 -17.52
N ARG A 119 -11.84 3.54 -17.87
CA ARG A 119 -10.42 3.68 -17.49
C ARG A 119 -10.25 4.77 -16.46
N SER A 120 -9.36 4.55 -15.50
CA SER A 120 -8.87 5.57 -14.57
C SER A 120 -8.23 6.72 -15.36
N LYS A 121 -8.19 7.90 -14.74
CA LYS A 121 -7.42 9.01 -15.29
C LYS A 121 -5.96 8.59 -15.45
N ALA A 122 -5.35 8.94 -16.59
CA ALA A 122 -3.93 8.72 -16.80
C ALA A 122 -3.14 9.64 -15.87
N PRO A 123 -2.19 9.12 -15.07
CA PRO A 123 -1.33 9.96 -14.26
C PRO A 123 -0.51 10.91 -15.14
N GLN A 124 -0.37 12.14 -14.69
CA GLN A 124 0.37 13.21 -15.33
C GLN A 124 1.74 13.38 -14.68
N ARG A 125 2.64 14.15 -15.30
CA ARG A 125 4.00 14.41 -14.77
C ARG A 125 4.00 14.88 -13.31
N ASN A 126 3.08 15.79 -12.96
CA ASN A 126 2.98 16.31 -11.60
C ASN A 126 2.52 15.26 -10.57
N ASP A 127 1.73 14.26 -11.01
CA ASP A 127 1.30 13.18 -10.12
C ASP A 127 2.50 12.35 -9.68
N TYR A 128 3.38 11.96 -10.61
CA TYR A 128 4.60 11.21 -10.28
C TYR A 128 5.53 11.97 -9.33
N ARG A 129 5.73 13.27 -9.56
CA ARG A 129 6.51 14.13 -8.65
C ARG A 129 5.90 14.09 -7.25
N THR A 130 4.60 14.38 -7.16
CA THR A 130 3.88 14.42 -5.89
C THR A 130 4.00 13.09 -5.15
N TRP A 131 3.71 11.96 -5.80
CA TRP A 131 3.74 10.65 -5.15
C TRP A 131 5.14 10.21 -4.72
N ASN A 132 6.17 10.51 -5.52
CA ASN A 132 7.55 10.17 -5.16
C ASN A 132 8.04 11.00 -3.99
N PHE A 133 7.81 12.31 -4.01
CA PHE A 133 8.21 13.18 -2.91
C PHE A 133 7.43 12.87 -1.63
N ILE A 134 6.13 12.54 -1.72
CA ILE A 134 5.36 12.06 -0.56
C ILE A 134 5.97 10.76 0.00
N ASN A 135 6.24 9.76 -0.84
CA ASN A 135 6.87 8.51 -0.39
C ASN A 135 8.16 8.78 0.40
N VAL A 136 9.09 9.53 -0.21
CA VAL A 136 10.40 9.81 0.40
C VAL A 136 10.26 10.70 1.65
N SER A 137 9.39 11.71 1.62
CA SER A 137 9.20 12.61 2.77
C SER A 137 8.52 11.92 3.96
N PHE A 138 7.78 10.83 3.71
CA PHE A 138 7.19 9.97 4.74
C PHE A 138 8.07 8.75 5.07
N GLY A 139 9.34 8.77 4.67
CA GLY A 139 10.35 7.81 5.11
C GLY A 139 10.36 6.47 4.36
N VAL A 140 9.65 6.36 3.24
CA VAL A 140 9.76 5.21 2.33
C VAL A 140 11.13 5.23 1.67
N LYS A 141 11.82 4.08 1.67
CA LYS A 141 13.23 3.94 1.25
C LYS A 141 13.42 3.34 -0.14
N GLY A 142 12.34 2.91 -0.79
CA GLY A 142 12.37 2.42 -2.15
C GLY A 142 11.00 2.57 -2.81
N ILE A 143 11.01 2.83 -4.12
CA ILE A 143 9.79 2.99 -4.92
C ILE A 143 9.95 2.15 -6.18
N LEU A 144 9.03 1.22 -6.39
CA LEU A 144 8.88 0.45 -7.61
C LEU A 144 7.54 0.79 -8.23
N TYR A 145 7.48 0.74 -9.56
CA TYR A 145 6.25 1.03 -10.29
C TYR A 145 5.57 -0.25 -10.73
N TRP A 146 4.25 -0.35 -10.48
CA TRP A 146 3.39 -1.33 -11.13
C TRP A 146 2.73 -0.67 -12.35
N HIS A 147 3.04 -1.06 -13.58
CA HIS A 147 4.16 -1.94 -13.93
C HIS A 147 4.89 -1.44 -15.17
N TYR A 148 6.04 -2.04 -15.49
CA TYR A 148 6.90 -1.57 -16.57
C TYR A 148 6.15 -1.43 -17.91
N ARG A 149 5.48 -2.50 -18.36
CA ARG A 149 4.76 -2.57 -19.63
C ARG A 149 3.40 -3.22 -19.44
N ALA A 150 2.33 -2.53 -19.85
CA ALA A 150 0.94 -2.97 -19.67
C ALA A 150 0.69 -4.39 -20.19
N GLU A 151 -0.12 -5.16 -19.47
CA GLU A 151 -0.46 -6.52 -19.84
C GLU A 151 -1.24 -6.57 -21.17
N MET A 152 -1.06 -7.66 -21.91
CA MET A 152 -1.77 -7.87 -23.17
C MET A 152 -3.16 -8.48 -22.96
N ILE A 153 -3.27 -9.40 -22.01
CA ILE A 153 -4.45 -10.17 -21.67
C ILE A 153 -4.51 -10.35 -20.16
N GLY A 154 -5.70 -10.52 -19.61
CA GLY A 154 -5.90 -10.70 -18.18
C GLY A 154 -6.76 -9.59 -17.56
N PRO A 155 -7.12 -9.75 -16.27
CA PRO A 155 -8.00 -8.82 -15.58
C PRO A 155 -7.39 -7.41 -15.43
N GLU A 156 -6.07 -7.30 -15.46
CA GLU A 156 -5.38 -6.01 -15.38
C GLU A 156 -5.01 -5.44 -16.75
N ALA A 157 -5.22 -6.17 -17.84
CA ALA A 157 -4.87 -5.71 -19.17
C ALA A 157 -5.87 -4.66 -19.70
N PRO A 158 -5.42 -3.59 -20.39
CA PRO A 158 -4.05 -3.11 -20.51
C PRO A 158 -3.80 -1.91 -19.59
N GLY A 159 -3.66 -2.20 -18.30
CA GLY A 159 -3.48 -1.21 -17.25
C GLY A 159 -2.02 -0.92 -16.94
N PHE A 160 -1.83 0.16 -16.19
CA PHE A 160 -0.67 0.44 -15.33
C PHE A 160 0.72 0.56 -15.98
N GLY A 161 0.87 0.31 -17.29
CA GLY A 161 2.16 0.33 -17.98
C GLY A 161 2.83 1.71 -18.05
N LEU A 162 4.11 1.81 -17.63
CA LEU A 162 4.93 3.01 -17.81
C LEU A 162 5.29 3.27 -19.28
N VAL A 163 5.72 2.25 -20.01
CA VAL A 163 6.07 2.38 -21.43
C VAL A 163 4.89 2.04 -22.35
N ASN A 164 5.01 2.38 -23.63
CA ASN A 164 4.11 1.86 -24.65
C ASN A 164 4.25 0.35 -24.80
N ARG A 165 3.27 -0.29 -25.45
CA ARG A 165 3.27 -1.76 -25.64
C ARG A 165 4.45 -2.26 -26.48
N ASP A 166 4.92 -1.44 -27.41
CA ASP A 166 6.13 -1.71 -28.22
C ASP A 166 7.44 -1.45 -27.45
N GLY A 167 7.35 -0.96 -26.20
CA GLY A 167 8.49 -0.62 -25.37
C GLY A 167 9.00 0.82 -25.55
N SER A 168 8.39 1.61 -26.44
CA SER A 168 8.80 3.00 -26.64
C SER A 168 8.50 3.87 -25.40
N PRO A 169 9.35 4.88 -25.12
CA PRO A 169 9.12 5.80 -24.01
C PRO A 169 7.80 6.57 -24.14
N THR A 170 7.31 7.02 -23.00
CA THR A 170 6.13 7.87 -22.85
C THR A 170 6.49 9.07 -21.97
N ASP A 171 5.62 10.09 -21.94
CA ASP A 171 5.78 11.22 -21.03
C ASP A 171 5.93 10.80 -19.55
N ARG A 172 5.24 9.73 -19.16
CA ARG A 172 5.30 9.17 -17.81
C ARG A 172 6.60 8.43 -17.55
N SER A 173 7.08 7.58 -18.46
CA SER A 173 8.38 6.92 -18.28
C SER A 173 9.54 7.91 -18.27
N ASP A 174 9.45 9.00 -19.03
CA ASP A 174 10.45 10.06 -19.03
C ASP A 174 10.48 10.80 -17.69
N GLU A 175 9.30 11.10 -17.13
CA GLU A 175 9.21 11.76 -15.82
C GLU A 175 9.73 10.87 -14.69
N THR A 176 9.31 9.59 -14.68
CA THR A 176 9.79 8.64 -13.66
C THR A 176 11.28 8.36 -13.80
N SER A 177 11.84 8.36 -15.02
CA SER A 177 13.29 8.27 -15.23
C SER A 177 14.05 9.47 -14.64
N LYS A 178 13.54 10.70 -14.82
CA LYS A 178 14.14 11.91 -14.23
C LYS A 178 14.13 11.85 -12.70
N LEU A 179 12.99 11.47 -12.11
CA LEU A 179 12.85 11.31 -10.66
C LEU A 179 13.78 10.22 -10.13
N CYS A 180 13.83 9.07 -10.79
CA CYS A 180 14.72 7.97 -10.43
C CYS A 180 16.19 8.40 -10.43
N ARG A 181 16.66 9.12 -11.47
CA ARG A 181 18.02 9.66 -11.50
C ARG A 181 18.27 10.64 -10.37
N PHE A 182 17.34 11.56 -10.13
CA PHE A 182 17.42 12.53 -9.04
C PHE A 182 17.56 11.85 -7.67
N PHE A 183 16.66 10.93 -7.32
CA PHE A 183 16.73 10.26 -6.01
C PHE A 183 18.01 9.42 -5.85
N ASN A 184 18.50 8.81 -6.92
CA ASN A 184 19.75 8.03 -6.89
C ASN A 184 21.00 8.92 -6.83
N GLU A 185 21.00 10.10 -7.46
CA GLU A 185 22.08 11.09 -7.36
C GLU A 185 22.26 11.57 -5.92
N TYR A 186 21.16 11.77 -5.19
CA TYR A 186 21.16 12.18 -3.78
C TYR A 186 20.83 11.02 -2.82
N ALA A 187 21.15 9.78 -3.19
CA ALA A 187 20.75 8.60 -2.43
C ALA A 187 21.23 8.62 -0.97
N GLU A 188 22.44 9.11 -0.70
CA GLU A 188 22.97 9.24 0.66
C GLU A 188 22.08 10.11 1.55
N LEU A 189 21.62 11.26 1.03
CA LEU A 189 20.72 12.17 1.74
C LEU A 189 19.40 11.48 2.11
N PHE A 190 18.77 10.81 1.14
CA PHE A 190 17.46 10.19 1.34
C PHE A 190 17.52 8.89 2.15
N ASN A 191 18.61 8.12 2.04
CA ASN A 191 18.82 6.93 2.84
C ASN A 191 19.06 7.27 4.32
N ASN A 192 19.81 8.35 4.59
CA ASN A 192 20.08 8.81 5.95
C ASN A 192 18.96 9.70 6.55
N PHE A 193 17.96 10.08 5.77
CA PHE A 193 16.82 10.85 6.27
C PHE A 193 16.02 10.04 7.31
N GLU A 194 15.82 10.62 8.48
CA GLU A 194 14.93 10.10 9.52
C GLU A 194 13.77 11.06 9.75
N LEU A 195 12.58 10.49 9.93
CA LEU A 195 11.40 11.28 10.25
C LEU A 195 11.51 11.88 11.66
N PRO A 196 11.05 13.12 11.86
CA PRO A 196 10.99 13.69 13.20
C PRO A 196 10.05 12.87 14.09
N LYS A 197 10.30 12.91 15.40
CA LYS A 197 9.45 12.23 16.38
C LYS A 197 8.01 12.76 16.31
N ASN A 198 7.05 11.86 16.12
CA ASN A 198 5.62 12.18 16.10
C ASN A 198 5.20 12.80 17.44
N ARG A 199 4.37 13.86 17.38
CA ARG A 199 3.80 14.53 18.57
C ARG A 199 2.41 14.01 18.95
N SER A 200 1.74 13.36 18.02
CA SER A 200 0.38 12.82 18.15
C SER A 200 0.33 11.42 17.54
N ALA A 201 -0.70 10.66 17.91
CA ALA A 201 -0.99 9.34 17.36
C ALA A 201 -2.52 9.14 17.29
N ILE A 202 -2.97 8.37 16.31
CA ILE A 202 -4.36 7.91 16.21
C ILE A 202 -4.40 6.48 16.71
N LEU A 203 -5.09 6.25 17.82
CA LEU A 203 -5.31 4.91 18.35
C LEU A 203 -6.53 4.28 17.68
N VAL A 204 -6.36 3.05 17.18
CA VAL A 204 -7.42 2.31 16.50
C VAL A 204 -7.74 1.04 17.28
N ASN A 205 -9.00 0.86 17.66
CA ASN A 205 -9.49 -0.41 18.19
C ASN A 205 -10.02 -1.29 17.04
N LYS A 206 -9.37 -2.44 16.82
CA LYS A 206 -9.76 -3.39 15.77
C LYS A 206 -11.13 -4.03 16.01
N ASP A 207 -11.56 -4.16 17.26
CA ASP A 207 -12.89 -4.69 17.56
C ASP A 207 -14.02 -3.77 17.06
N SER A 208 -13.76 -2.46 16.96
CA SER A 208 -14.70 -1.52 16.35
C SER A 208 -14.92 -1.81 14.87
N TYR A 209 -13.89 -2.28 14.15
CA TYR A 209 -13.98 -2.65 12.75
C TYR A 209 -14.81 -3.92 12.55
N TYR A 210 -14.58 -4.96 13.37
CA TYR A 210 -15.38 -6.19 13.33
C TYR A 210 -16.84 -5.91 13.65
N LEU A 211 -17.12 -5.10 14.68
CA LEU A 211 -18.48 -4.75 15.06
C LEU A 211 -19.17 -3.93 13.97
N ASN A 212 -18.47 -2.94 13.40
CA ASN A 212 -18.98 -2.15 12.26
C ASN A 212 -19.31 -3.06 11.08
N PHE A 213 -18.43 -4.00 10.74
CA PHE A 213 -18.68 -4.96 9.67
C PHE A 213 -19.89 -5.84 9.96
N ALA A 214 -20.01 -6.35 11.20
CA ALA A 214 -21.12 -7.19 11.60
C ALA A 214 -22.48 -6.47 11.58
N SER A 215 -22.50 -5.17 11.88
CA SER A 215 -23.70 -4.33 11.85
C SER A 215 -24.10 -3.91 10.43
N GLU A 216 -23.13 -3.46 9.62
CA GLU A 216 -23.42 -2.71 8.38
C GLU A 216 -23.01 -3.46 7.10
N GLY A 217 -22.36 -4.61 7.21
CA GLY A 217 -21.77 -5.34 6.08
C GLY A 217 -20.57 -4.62 5.42
N ASN A 218 -20.13 -3.51 6.00
CA ASN A 218 -18.99 -2.71 5.54
C ASN A 218 -18.31 -2.03 6.75
N GLU A 219 -17.19 -1.32 6.51
CA GLU A 219 -16.38 -0.69 7.56
C GLU A 219 -16.19 0.82 7.32
N LEU A 220 -17.12 1.46 6.60
CA LEU A 220 -17.00 2.85 6.18
C LEU A 220 -16.96 3.81 7.38
N TYR A 221 -17.75 3.58 8.44
CA TYR A 221 -17.71 4.46 9.61
C TYR A 221 -16.35 4.41 10.31
N SER A 222 -15.79 3.22 10.50
CA SER A 222 -14.48 3.03 11.13
C SER A 222 -13.36 3.63 10.28
N THR A 223 -13.32 3.30 8.99
CA THR A 223 -12.28 3.80 8.06
C THR A 223 -12.36 5.31 7.83
N TYR A 224 -13.56 5.89 7.67
CA TYR A 224 -13.73 7.34 7.50
C TYR A 224 -13.47 8.11 8.79
N SER A 225 -13.76 7.54 9.96
CA SER A 225 -13.39 8.14 11.24
C SER A 225 -11.88 8.32 11.35
N VAL A 226 -11.10 7.27 11.07
CA VAL A 226 -9.62 7.35 11.08
C VAL A 226 -9.11 8.36 10.07
N LYS A 227 -9.61 8.30 8.83
CA LYS A 227 -9.22 9.28 7.79
C LYS A 227 -9.55 10.70 8.22
N GLY A 228 -10.75 10.95 8.76
CA GLY A 228 -11.19 12.25 9.24
C GLY A 228 -10.29 12.80 10.35
N MET A 229 -9.93 11.97 11.34
CA MET A 229 -8.98 12.35 12.39
C MET A 229 -7.59 12.65 11.83
N TYR A 230 -7.12 11.88 10.84
CA TYR A 230 -5.86 12.14 10.16
C TYR A 230 -5.87 13.51 9.45
N ARG A 231 -6.98 13.88 8.79
CA ARG A 231 -7.11 15.21 8.17
C ARG A 231 -7.13 16.35 9.18
N PHE A 232 -7.67 16.11 10.38
CA PHE A 232 -7.72 17.12 11.43
C PHE A 232 -6.35 17.42 12.06
N LEU A 233 -5.43 16.45 12.04
CA LEU A 233 -4.10 16.57 12.65
C LEU A 233 -3.04 17.22 11.74
N LEU A 234 -3.37 17.50 10.48
CA LEU A 234 -2.49 18.09 9.46
C LEU A 234 -2.95 19.50 9.08
#